data_AF-A0A0C2FC96-F1
#
_entry.id   AF-A0A0C2FC96-F1
#
_cell.length_a   1.000
_cell.length_b   1.000
_cell.length_c   1.000
_cell.angle_alpha   90.00
_cell.angle_beta   90.00
_cell.angle_gamma   90.00
#
_symmetry.space_group_name_H-M   'P 1'
#
loop_
_entity.id
_entity.type
_entity.pdbx_description
1 polymer ?
#
loop_
_entity_poly.entity_id
_entity_poly.type
_entity_poly.pdbx_seq_one_letter_code
_entity_poly.pdbx_strand_id
1 'polypeptide(L)'
;LTIFQIKNQLCVFVNALIENPAFSSQTKDVLTTAARDFGSKCVCDAATVQSWAVESGLVDELTSDAQAKEGRPARKAKPKVEDLSDIVKLEDANWAGDGMHSQDCRLLITEGDSAKALAVAGLEVVGRDRYGVFPVMGKFMNVSGLSKEKATASKEVNHLMRILGLKYGENYSIPENRARLRYGEIIILTDQDEDGSHIKGLIINFLHTFWPELLQNGFIQSFMTPLLKGEDGAGPRAAVDATWSMARRGSETISFYSMDEFKKWKGSTEDAEKYTIKYYKGLGTSTSKEAREYFSNFEKHLVKFRYEDEEDDERIRMAFDKRRPDDRKRWITERLQADDFMDNSCTNEATYKEFVDNELFRYSLLDLRRSIPSVVDGLKPSQRKVIHTLLRRSSNKEIKVNQLAAAVALNEAYHHGEGTLVTTIVRLAQDFVGMNNACLLEPLGQFGTRHEGGDDAASARYIYTRLR
;
A
#
# COMPACT_ATOMS: atom_id res chain seq x y z
N LEU A 1 -0.98 -34.91 15.43
CA LEU A 1 -1.78 -33.67 15.23
C LEU A 1 -1.31 -32.63 16.25
N THR A 2 -1.06 -31.39 15.83
CA THR A 2 -0.68 -30.29 16.74
C THR A 2 -1.91 -29.45 17.12
N ILE A 3 -1.84 -28.73 18.24
CA ILE A 3 -2.93 -27.84 18.71
C ILE A 3 -3.30 -26.80 17.63
N PHE A 4 -2.32 -26.29 16.89
CA PHE A 4 -2.53 -25.35 15.79
C PHE A 4 -3.32 -25.95 14.63
N GLN A 5 -3.04 -27.19 14.25
CA GLN A 5 -3.76 -27.90 13.18
C GLN A 5 -5.24 -28.10 13.53
N ILE A 6 -5.52 -28.40 14.79
CA ILE A 6 -6.90 -28.55 15.28
C ILE A 6 -7.59 -27.18 15.29
N LYS A 7 -6.93 -26.13 15.79
CA LYS A 7 -7.50 -24.77 15.89
C LYS A 7 -7.95 -24.20 14.55
N ASN A 8 -7.19 -24.43 13.47
CA ASN A 8 -7.50 -23.87 12.15
C ASN A 8 -8.67 -24.56 11.44
N GLN A 9 -9.11 -25.72 11.93
CA GLN A 9 -10.28 -26.45 11.42
C GLN A 9 -11.54 -26.16 12.24
N LEU A 10 -11.47 -25.25 13.21
CA LEU A 10 -12.59 -24.89 14.08
C LEU A 10 -13.14 -23.51 13.70
N CYS A 11 -14.47 -23.43 13.56
CA CYS A 11 -15.20 -22.18 13.56
C CYS A 11 -15.99 -22.09 14.87
N VAL A 12 -15.69 -21.09 15.71
CA VAL A 12 -16.30 -20.93 17.03
C VAL A 12 -17.02 -19.60 17.11
N PHE A 13 -18.32 -19.67 17.42
CA PHE A 13 -19.13 -18.49 17.73
C PHE A 13 -19.17 -18.30 19.24
N VAL A 14 -18.80 -17.11 19.70
CA VAL A 14 -18.81 -16.76 21.12
C VAL A 14 -19.67 -15.53 21.32
N ASN A 15 -20.65 -15.64 22.22
CA ASN A 15 -21.41 -14.52 22.72
C ASN A 15 -21.30 -14.51 24.25
N ALA A 16 -20.80 -13.43 24.82
CA ALA A 16 -20.52 -13.34 26.25
C ALA A 16 -20.79 -11.92 26.78
N LEU A 17 -21.18 -11.85 28.05
CA LEU A 17 -21.35 -10.61 28.80
C LEU A 17 -20.21 -10.51 29.80
N ILE A 18 -19.35 -9.52 29.62
CA ILE A 18 -18.15 -9.31 30.44
C ILE A 18 -18.38 -8.08 31.31
N GLU A 19 -18.11 -8.23 32.61
CA GLU A 19 -18.23 -7.11 33.56
C GLU A 19 -17.07 -6.13 33.39
N ASN A 20 -17.38 -4.84 33.23
CA ASN A 20 -16.41 -3.75 33.07
C ASN A 20 -15.27 -4.04 32.06
N PRO A 21 -15.58 -4.31 30.78
CA PRO A 21 -14.59 -4.77 29.83
C PRO A 21 -13.59 -3.68 29.44
N ALA A 22 -12.31 -4.03 29.50
CA ALA A 22 -11.21 -3.32 28.89
C ALA A 22 -10.88 -3.85 27.48
N PHE A 23 -10.58 -2.94 26.57
CA PHE A 23 -10.23 -3.21 25.17
C PHE A 23 -8.90 -2.53 24.80
N SER A 24 -8.24 -3.02 23.75
CA SER A 24 -6.99 -2.43 23.24
C SER A 24 -7.16 -1.04 22.62
N SER A 25 -8.36 -0.73 22.13
CA SER A 25 -8.68 0.51 21.41
C SER A 25 -10.13 0.95 21.66
N GLN A 26 -10.44 2.19 21.27
CA GLN A 26 -11.80 2.73 21.34
C GLN A 26 -12.80 2.03 20.41
N THR A 27 -12.33 1.37 19.34
CA THR A 27 -13.16 0.58 18.43
C THR A 27 -13.64 -0.72 19.09
N LYS A 28 -13.00 -1.15 20.19
CA LYS A 28 -13.36 -2.31 21.01
C LYS A 28 -13.28 -3.65 20.25
N ASP A 29 -12.37 -3.74 19.27
CA ASP A 29 -12.22 -4.94 18.44
C ASP A 29 -11.52 -6.09 19.17
N VAL A 30 -10.65 -5.79 20.15
CA VAL A 30 -9.90 -6.80 20.91
C VAL A 30 -10.08 -6.58 22.42
N LEU A 31 -10.75 -7.54 23.07
CA LEU A 31 -10.91 -7.57 24.53
C LEU A 31 -9.57 -7.94 25.19
N THR A 32 -9.14 -7.16 26.17
CA THR A 32 -7.87 -7.36 26.91
C THR A 32 -8.09 -7.67 28.39
N THR A 33 -9.34 -7.73 28.83
CA THR A 33 -9.70 -8.08 30.21
C THR A 33 -9.20 -9.49 30.52
N ALA A 34 -8.58 -9.70 31.68
CA ALA A 34 -8.12 -11.02 32.07
C ALA A 34 -9.30 -11.93 32.43
N ALA A 35 -9.21 -13.22 32.11
CA ALA A 35 -10.33 -14.17 32.31
C ALA A 35 -10.82 -14.28 33.76
N ARG A 36 -9.95 -13.99 34.74
CA ARG A 36 -10.31 -13.96 36.17
C ARG A 36 -11.24 -12.80 36.55
N ASP A 37 -11.23 -11.74 35.74
CA ASP A 37 -11.94 -10.48 35.97
C ASP A 37 -13.22 -10.37 35.11
N PHE A 38 -13.62 -11.46 34.44
CA PHE A 38 -14.80 -11.46 33.56
C PHE A 38 -16.15 -11.36 34.30
N GLY A 39 -16.17 -11.53 35.62
CA GLY A 39 -17.40 -11.59 36.43
C GLY A 39 -18.21 -12.88 36.26
N SER A 40 -17.87 -13.71 35.28
CA SER A 40 -18.47 -15.03 35.02
C SER A 40 -17.42 -16.02 34.51
N LYS A 41 -17.72 -17.32 34.59
CA LYS A 41 -16.87 -18.39 34.05
C LYS A 41 -17.66 -19.18 33.02
N CYS A 42 -17.07 -19.36 31.84
CA CYS A 42 -17.54 -20.33 30.85
C CYS A 42 -16.83 -21.66 31.11
N VAL A 43 -17.56 -22.65 31.60
CA VAL A 43 -17.03 -24.02 31.77
C VAL A 43 -17.50 -24.82 30.57
N CYS A 44 -16.58 -25.17 29.69
CA CYS A 44 -16.85 -26.09 28.60
C CYS A 44 -16.49 -27.50 29.07
N ASP A 45 -17.49 -28.37 29.19
CA ASP A 45 -17.26 -29.75 29.62
C ASP A 45 -16.58 -30.55 28.50
N ALA A 46 -15.54 -31.29 28.85
CA ALA A 46 -14.73 -32.04 27.90
C ALA A 46 -15.54 -33.13 27.18
N ALA A 47 -16.51 -33.75 27.86
CA ALA A 47 -17.37 -34.76 27.26
C ALA A 47 -18.28 -34.17 26.17
N THR A 48 -18.83 -32.97 26.43
CA THR A 48 -19.64 -32.24 25.45
C THR A 48 -18.84 -31.83 24.22
N VAL A 49 -17.62 -31.30 24.40
CA VAL A 49 -16.72 -30.94 23.29
C VAL A 49 -16.35 -32.17 22.46
N GLN A 50 -16.11 -33.30 23.12
CA GLN A 50 -15.82 -34.55 22.44
C GLN A 50 -17.01 -35.04 21.60
N SER A 51 -18.24 -34.94 22.11
CA SER A 51 -19.45 -35.27 21.34
C SER A 51 -19.56 -34.41 20.08
N TRP A 52 -19.39 -33.09 20.22
CA TRP A 52 -19.45 -32.18 19.08
C TRP A 52 -18.38 -32.45 18.02
N ALA A 53 -17.16 -32.78 18.44
CA ALA A 53 -16.07 -33.09 17.51
C ALA A 53 -16.32 -34.37 16.69
N VAL A 54 -16.99 -35.36 17.30
CA VAL A 54 -17.39 -36.60 16.62
C VAL A 54 -18.58 -36.35 15.70
N GLU A 55 -19.62 -35.66 16.18
CA GLU A 55 -20.82 -35.37 15.39
C GLU A 55 -20.55 -34.46 14.19
N SER A 56 -19.58 -33.54 14.29
CA SER A 56 -19.24 -32.63 13.20
C SER A 56 -18.38 -33.26 12.11
N GLY A 57 -17.97 -34.53 12.25
CA GLY A 57 -17.04 -35.21 11.33
C GLY A 57 -15.58 -34.71 11.41
N LEU A 58 -15.27 -33.83 12.37
CA LEU A 58 -13.93 -33.25 12.53
C LEU A 58 -12.90 -34.33 12.87
N VAL A 59 -13.28 -35.31 13.70
CA VAL A 59 -12.39 -36.42 14.06
C VAL A 59 -12.04 -37.27 12.84
N ASP A 60 -13.00 -37.53 11.95
CA ASP A 60 -12.79 -38.33 10.75
C ASP A 60 -11.92 -37.58 9.73
N GLU A 61 -12.14 -36.28 9.56
CA GLU A 61 -11.34 -35.42 8.68
C GLU A 61 -9.89 -35.30 9.16
N LEU A 62 -9.68 -35.04 10.46
CA LEU A 62 -8.34 -34.97 11.07
C LEU A 62 -7.60 -36.32 11.02
N THR A 63 -8.35 -37.43 11.14
CA THR A 63 -7.78 -38.79 11.07
C THR A 63 -7.42 -39.16 9.64
N SER A 64 -8.27 -38.81 8.66
CA SER A 64 -8.00 -38.96 7.23
C SER A 64 -6.75 -38.16 6.82
N ASP A 65 -6.64 -36.91 7.27
CA ASP A 65 -5.46 -36.05 7.04
C ASP A 65 -4.17 -36.59 7.68
N ALA A 66 -4.29 -37.25 8.83
CA ALA A 66 -3.17 -37.90 9.49
C ALA A 66 -2.75 -39.19 8.76
N GLN A 67 -3.70 -40.02 8.34
CA GLN A 67 -3.44 -41.26 7.59
C GLN A 67 -2.92 -41.00 6.18
N ALA A 68 -3.40 -39.96 5.50
CA ALA A 68 -2.88 -39.49 4.21
C ALA A 68 -1.42 -38.99 4.31
N LYS A 69 -0.95 -38.66 5.51
CA LYS A 69 0.46 -38.33 5.78
C LYS A 69 1.31 -39.57 6.05
N GLU A 70 0.77 -40.62 6.68
CA GLU A 70 1.48 -41.88 6.97
C GLU A 70 1.58 -42.82 5.75
N GLY A 71 0.58 -42.84 4.86
CA GLY A 71 0.58 -43.68 3.64
C GLY A 71 1.51 -43.21 2.51
N ARG A 72 2.32 -42.17 2.73
CA ARG A 72 3.29 -41.68 1.74
C ARG A 72 4.62 -42.44 1.95
N PRO A 73 5.16 -43.14 0.93
CA PRO A 73 6.48 -43.74 1.04
C PRO A 73 7.48 -42.66 1.43
N ALA A 74 8.48 -43.02 2.25
CA ALA A 74 9.48 -42.11 2.81
C ALA A 74 10.05 -41.18 1.72
N ARG A 75 9.46 -39.99 1.60
CA ARG A 75 9.93 -38.95 0.70
C ARG A 75 11.28 -38.52 1.26
N LYS A 76 12.31 -38.63 0.43
CA LYS A 76 13.62 -37.97 0.61
C LYS A 76 13.41 -36.65 1.34
N ALA A 77 14.13 -36.45 2.44
CA ALA A 77 13.98 -35.34 3.38
C ALA A 77 13.46 -34.08 2.69
N LYS A 78 12.17 -33.76 2.92
CA LYS A 78 11.62 -32.48 2.47
C LYS A 78 12.46 -31.37 3.11
N PRO A 79 12.87 -30.33 2.36
CA PRO A 79 13.46 -29.16 2.98
C PRO A 79 12.49 -28.67 4.06
N LYS A 80 13.02 -28.30 5.24
CA LYS A 80 12.23 -27.68 6.32
C LYS A 80 11.35 -26.60 5.69
N VAL A 81 10.03 -26.79 5.71
CA VAL A 81 9.09 -25.74 5.34
C VAL A 81 9.36 -24.59 6.30
N GLU A 82 9.72 -23.44 5.75
CA GLU A 82 9.97 -22.25 6.54
C GLU A 82 8.67 -21.88 7.26
N ASP A 83 8.75 -21.73 8.58
CA ASP A 83 7.59 -21.32 9.36
C ASP A 83 7.36 -19.83 9.10
N LEU A 84 6.21 -19.50 8.49
CA LEU A 84 5.78 -18.14 8.18
C LEU A 84 4.57 -17.72 9.03
N SER A 85 4.21 -18.53 10.04
CA SER A 85 3.03 -18.29 10.89
C SER A 85 3.14 -17.01 11.73
N ASP A 86 4.36 -16.50 11.94
CA ASP A 86 4.61 -15.22 12.59
C ASP A 86 4.31 -14.01 11.70
N ILE A 87 4.23 -14.19 10.37
CA ILE A 87 3.87 -13.14 9.41
C ILE A 87 2.35 -13.11 9.24
N VAL A 88 1.66 -12.60 10.26
CA VAL A 88 0.17 -12.62 10.37
C VAL A 88 -0.55 -12.01 9.16
N LYS A 89 0.06 -11.03 8.47
CA LYS A 89 -0.58 -10.33 7.35
C LYS A 89 -0.41 -11.03 5.99
N LEU A 90 0.38 -12.10 5.91
CA LEU A 90 0.57 -12.87 4.68
C LEU A 90 -0.66 -13.74 4.39
N GLU A 91 -1.22 -13.59 3.20
CA GLU A 91 -2.10 -14.61 2.59
C GLU A 91 -1.24 -15.44 1.65
N ASP A 92 -0.76 -16.58 2.12
CA ASP A 92 0.17 -17.42 1.36
C ASP A 92 -0.58 -18.22 0.27
N ALA A 93 0.07 -18.47 -0.87
CA ALA A 93 -0.55 -19.27 -1.92
C ALA A 93 -0.48 -20.75 -1.56
N ASN A 94 -1.51 -21.55 -1.88
CA ASN A 94 -1.54 -22.96 -1.45
C ASN A 94 -0.37 -23.79 -2.03
N TRP A 95 0.16 -23.40 -3.20
CA TRP A 95 1.28 -24.08 -3.84
C TRP A 95 2.65 -23.43 -3.57
N ALA A 96 2.69 -22.35 -2.79
CA ALA A 96 3.94 -21.64 -2.52
C ALA A 96 4.93 -22.48 -1.71
N GLY A 97 6.11 -22.73 -2.29
CA GLY A 97 7.17 -23.54 -1.67
C GLY A 97 6.95 -25.06 -1.70
N ASP A 98 5.98 -25.56 -2.46
CA ASP A 98 5.76 -26.99 -2.67
C ASP A 98 6.84 -27.68 -3.53
N GLY A 99 7.68 -26.89 -4.21
CA GLY A 99 8.77 -27.30 -5.09
C GLY A 99 8.36 -27.84 -6.46
N MET A 100 7.06 -28.06 -6.71
CA MET A 100 6.55 -28.57 -7.99
C MET A 100 5.84 -27.49 -8.80
N HIS A 101 4.99 -26.69 -8.15
CA HIS A 101 4.21 -25.63 -8.78
C HIS A 101 4.61 -24.24 -8.28
N SER A 102 5.62 -24.15 -7.40
CA SER A 102 6.07 -22.88 -6.81
C SER A 102 6.51 -21.84 -7.86
N GLN A 103 6.97 -22.29 -9.04
CA GLN A 103 7.32 -21.40 -10.15
C GLN A 103 6.09 -20.82 -10.87
N ASP A 104 4.92 -21.46 -10.75
CA ASP A 104 3.65 -20.94 -11.27
C ASP A 104 2.98 -19.96 -10.29
N CYS A 105 3.52 -19.85 -9.06
CA CYS A 105 3.00 -18.96 -8.04
C CYS A 105 3.50 -17.53 -8.22
N ARG A 106 2.59 -16.56 -8.06
CA ARG A 106 2.88 -15.12 -8.04
C ARG A 106 2.51 -14.50 -6.68
N LEU A 107 3.41 -13.68 -6.12
CA LEU A 107 3.14 -12.94 -4.89
C LEU A 107 2.72 -11.51 -5.21
N LEU A 108 1.51 -11.11 -4.84
CA LEU A 108 1.06 -9.72 -4.90
C LEU A 108 1.59 -8.95 -3.69
N ILE A 109 2.44 -7.96 -3.93
CA ILE A 109 2.95 -7.05 -2.90
C ILE A 109 2.13 -5.77 -2.95
N THR A 110 1.40 -5.47 -1.88
CA THR A 110 0.39 -4.39 -1.89
C THR A 110 0.80 -3.18 -1.05
N GLU A 111 0.38 -1.98 -1.46
CA GLU A 111 0.53 -0.76 -0.66
C GLU A 111 -0.51 -0.68 0.47
N GLY A 112 -0.09 -1.07 1.68
CA GLY A 112 -0.94 -1.05 2.87
C GLY A 112 -2.10 -2.05 2.85
N ASP A 113 -2.94 -1.97 3.88
CA ASP A 113 -4.06 -2.89 4.09
C ASP A 113 -5.23 -2.62 3.11
N SER A 114 -5.37 -1.37 2.64
CA SER A 114 -6.40 -1.00 1.65
C SER A 114 -6.22 -1.73 0.32
N ALA A 115 -4.98 -1.75 -0.20
CA ALA A 115 -4.67 -2.48 -1.43
C ALA A 115 -4.71 -4.01 -1.21
N LYS A 116 -4.36 -4.50 -0.01
CA LYS A 116 -4.54 -5.92 0.35
C LYS A 116 -5.99 -6.34 0.22
N ALA A 117 -6.94 -5.55 0.72
CA ALA A 117 -8.36 -5.89 0.65
C ALA A 117 -8.84 -6.05 -0.81
N LEU A 118 -8.36 -5.19 -1.71
CA LEU A 118 -8.63 -5.31 -3.16
C LEU A 118 -8.02 -6.59 -3.74
N ALA A 119 -6.76 -6.88 -3.42
CA ALA A 119 -6.08 -8.09 -3.89
C ALA A 119 -6.76 -9.37 -3.41
N VAL A 120 -7.17 -9.43 -2.13
CA VAL A 120 -7.88 -10.58 -1.55
C VAL A 120 -9.23 -10.81 -2.22
N ALA A 121 -9.98 -9.74 -2.54
CA ALA A 121 -11.20 -9.86 -3.34
C ALA A 121 -10.92 -10.37 -4.76
N GLY A 122 -9.76 -10.00 -5.34
CA GLY A 122 -9.28 -10.52 -6.62
C GLY A 122 -8.92 -12.01 -6.60
N LEU A 123 -8.37 -12.51 -5.47
CA LEU A 123 -8.05 -13.93 -5.28
C LEU A 123 -9.26 -14.85 -5.40
N GLU A 124 -10.48 -14.36 -5.12
CA GLU A 124 -11.73 -15.12 -5.33
C GLU A 124 -11.94 -15.49 -6.81
N VAL A 125 -11.33 -14.74 -7.74
CA VAL A 125 -11.45 -14.95 -9.19
C VAL A 125 -10.31 -15.79 -9.73
N VAL A 126 -9.06 -15.43 -9.40
CA VAL A 126 -7.87 -16.08 -9.96
C VAL A 126 -7.44 -17.34 -9.19
N GLY A 127 -8.02 -17.56 -8.01
CA GLY A 127 -7.74 -18.69 -7.13
C GLY A 127 -6.59 -18.43 -6.14
N ARG A 128 -6.62 -19.15 -5.01
CA ARG A 128 -5.60 -19.07 -3.94
C ARG A 128 -4.42 -20.02 -4.14
N ASP A 129 -4.48 -20.87 -5.16
CA ASP A 129 -3.43 -21.86 -5.41
C ASP A 129 -2.14 -21.23 -5.92
N ARG A 130 -2.28 -20.31 -6.88
CA ARG A 130 -1.14 -19.66 -7.56
C ARG A 130 -0.85 -18.26 -7.04
N TYR A 131 -1.73 -17.63 -6.27
CA TYR A 131 -1.60 -16.23 -5.92
C TYR A 131 -1.59 -16.03 -4.41
N GLY A 132 -0.53 -15.37 -3.91
CA GLY A 132 -0.42 -14.92 -2.53
C GLY A 132 -0.48 -13.39 -2.44
N VAL A 133 -0.74 -12.85 -1.25
CA VAL A 133 -0.83 -11.40 -1.02
C VAL A 133 -0.07 -11.02 0.25
N PHE A 134 0.79 -10.01 0.15
CA PHE A 134 1.52 -9.46 1.28
C PHE A 134 1.53 -7.92 1.27
N PRO A 135 1.02 -7.24 2.31
CA PRO A 135 1.01 -5.79 2.35
C PRO A 135 2.31 -5.21 2.94
N VAL A 136 2.90 -4.25 2.24
CA VAL A 136 3.98 -3.40 2.76
C VAL A 136 3.37 -2.22 3.51
N MET A 137 3.87 -1.95 4.72
CA MET A 137 3.40 -0.84 5.54
C MET A 137 4.25 0.40 5.28
N GLY A 138 3.64 1.44 4.69
CA GLY A 138 4.33 2.70 4.41
C GLY A 138 5.44 2.57 3.34
N LYS A 139 6.45 3.45 3.42
CA LYS A 139 7.56 3.45 2.46
C LYS A 139 8.51 2.30 2.73
N PHE A 140 8.73 1.45 1.74
CA PHE A 140 9.71 0.36 1.82
C PHE A 140 11.13 0.90 2.08
N MET A 141 11.97 0.15 2.79
CA MET A 141 13.30 0.63 3.13
C MET A 141 14.21 0.70 1.90
N ASN A 142 14.85 1.85 1.67
CA ASN A 142 15.93 1.91 0.68
C ASN A 142 17.18 1.19 1.22
N VAL A 143 17.46 0.01 0.65
CA VAL A 143 18.58 -0.86 1.01
C VAL A 143 19.90 -0.52 0.32
N SER A 144 19.89 0.40 -0.66
CA SER A 144 21.10 0.78 -1.38
C SER A 144 22.15 1.37 -0.43
N GLY A 145 23.35 0.78 -0.48
CA GLY A 145 24.46 1.13 0.41
C GLY A 145 24.30 0.68 1.86
N LEU A 146 23.30 -0.13 2.21
CA LEU A 146 23.19 -0.74 3.54
C LEU A 146 23.95 -2.08 3.60
N SER A 147 24.44 -2.45 4.78
CA SER A 147 24.92 -3.81 5.02
C SER A 147 23.76 -4.81 5.05
N LYS A 148 24.04 -6.08 4.77
CA LYS A 148 23.03 -7.16 4.78
C LYS A 148 22.33 -7.26 6.13
N GLU A 149 23.08 -7.09 7.22
CA GLU A 149 22.57 -7.13 8.59
C GLU A 149 21.59 -5.98 8.84
N LYS A 150 21.95 -4.76 8.40
CA LYS A 150 21.11 -3.58 8.57
C LYS A 150 19.85 -3.64 7.71
N ALA A 151 19.94 -4.17 6.50
CA ALA A 151 18.78 -4.40 5.65
C ALA A 151 17.84 -5.44 6.27
N THR A 152 18.37 -6.56 6.77
CA THR A 152 17.59 -7.65 7.40
C THR A 152 16.98 -7.23 8.74
N ALA A 153 17.54 -6.25 9.43
CA ALA A 153 16.95 -5.68 10.64
C ALA A 153 15.59 -4.99 10.37
N SER A 154 15.32 -4.61 9.12
CA SER A 154 14.00 -4.13 8.70
C SER A 154 13.01 -5.29 8.63
N LYS A 155 11.86 -5.15 9.30
CA LYS A 155 10.84 -6.20 9.36
C LYS A 155 10.28 -6.50 7.97
N GLU A 156 9.97 -5.48 7.18
CA GLU A 156 9.42 -5.66 5.83
C GLU A 156 10.39 -6.38 4.90
N VAL A 157 11.68 -6.04 4.96
CA VAL A 157 12.74 -6.70 4.17
C VAL A 157 12.87 -8.15 4.60
N ASN A 158 12.96 -8.41 5.91
CA ASN A 158 13.04 -9.78 6.43
C ASN A 158 11.83 -10.62 6.03
N HIS A 159 10.62 -10.08 6.14
CA HIS A 159 9.40 -10.77 5.73
C HIS A 159 9.43 -11.11 4.24
N LEU A 160 9.71 -10.17 3.34
CA LEU A 160 9.77 -10.46 1.90
C LEU A 160 10.83 -11.51 1.57
N MET A 161 12.00 -11.45 2.21
CA MET A 161 13.03 -12.48 2.01
C MET A 161 12.52 -13.87 2.38
N ARG A 162 11.89 -14.02 3.55
CA ARG A 162 11.36 -15.29 4.04
C ARG A 162 10.18 -15.79 3.20
N ILE A 163 9.27 -14.90 2.82
CA ILE A 163 8.11 -15.23 1.98
C ILE A 163 8.54 -15.76 0.62
N LEU A 164 9.55 -15.15 0.00
CA LEU A 164 10.06 -15.54 -1.31
C LEU A 164 11.07 -16.70 -1.24
N GLY A 165 11.65 -16.97 -0.07
CA GLY A 165 12.72 -17.94 0.10
C GLY A 165 14.09 -17.44 -0.39
N LEU A 166 14.30 -16.11 -0.37
CA LEU A 166 15.52 -15.46 -0.82
C LEU A 166 16.65 -15.62 0.20
N LYS A 167 17.85 -15.96 -0.29
CA LYS A 167 19.05 -16.15 0.54
C LYS A 167 20.20 -15.29 0.05
N TYR A 168 20.88 -14.62 0.97
CA TYR A 168 22.09 -13.89 0.63
C TYR A 168 23.20 -14.85 0.17
N GLY A 169 23.90 -14.46 -0.89
CA GLY A 169 25.01 -15.24 -1.45
C GLY A 169 24.58 -16.38 -2.38
N GLU A 170 23.28 -16.65 -2.50
CA GLU A 170 22.75 -17.55 -3.53
C GLU A 170 22.76 -16.84 -4.89
N ASN A 171 23.25 -17.51 -5.94
CA ASN A 171 23.24 -16.97 -7.30
C ASN A 171 21.95 -17.39 -8.01
N TYR A 172 21.06 -16.43 -8.28
CA TYR A 172 19.80 -16.67 -8.97
C TYR A 172 19.87 -16.55 -10.50
N SER A 173 21.05 -16.37 -11.12
CA SER A 173 21.23 -16.68 -12.56
C SER A 173 20.98 -18.16 -12.86
N ILE A 174 21.19 -19.03 -11.86
CA ILE A 174 21.09 -20.49 -11.99
C ILE A 174 19.61 -20.92 -11.88
N PRO A 175 19.03 -21.57 -12.91
CA PRO A 175 17.62 -22.00 -12.89
C PRO A 175 17.26 -22.89 -11.69
N GLU A 176 18.17 -23.77 -11.28
CA GLU A 176 17.96 -24.67 -10.14
C GLU A 176 17.82 -23.90 -8.81
N ASN A 177 18.49 -22.77 -8.68
CA ASN A 177 18.38 -21.91 -7.50
C ASN A 177 17.07 -21.12 -7.53
N ARG A 178 16.65 -20.63 -8.70
CA ARG A 178 15.33 -19.99 -8.87
C ARG A 178 14.17 -20.96 -8.60
N ALA A 179 14.31 -22.22 -9.01
CA ALA A 179 13.33 -23.27 -8.76
C ALA A 179 13.10 -23.54 -7.26
N ARG A 180 14.02 -23.14 -6.38
CA ARG A 180 13.90 -23.25 -4.92
C ARG A 180 13.16 -22.08 -4.27
N LEU A 181 12.89 -21.01 -5.02
CA LEU A 181 12.07 -19.90 -4.53
C LEU A 181 10.63 -20.37 -4.30
N ARG A 182 9.96 -19.75 -3.33
CA ARG A 182 8.57 -20.09 -2.98
C ARG A 182 7.57 -19.58 -4.02
N TYR A 183 7.95 -18.52 -4.74
CA TYR A 183 7.19 -17.88 -5.81
C TYR A 183 8.08 -17.71 -7.03
N GLY A 184 7.51 -17.88 -8.22
CA GLY A 184 8.20 -17.70 -9.49
C GLY A 184 8.30 -16.23 -9.91
N GLU A 185 7.32 -15.41 -9.52
CA GLU A 185 7.27 -13.98 -9.86
C GLU A 185 6.65 -13.16 -8.72
N ILE A 186 6.91 -11.86 -8.70
CA ILE A 186 6.21 -10.89 -7.86
C ILE A 186 5.39 -9.92 -8.73
N ILE A 187 4.24 -9.51 -8.20
CA ILE A 187 3.38 -8.50 -8.79
C ILE A 187 3.26 -7.35 -7.80
N ILE A 188 3.76 -6.17 -8.16
CA ILE A 188 3.65 -4.97 -7.33
C ILE A 188 2.30 -4.31 -7.61
N LEU A 189 1.46 -4.20 -6.58
CA LEU A 189 0.14 -3.58 -6.62
C LEU A 189 0.12 -2.36 -5.69
N THR A 190 0.45 -1.21 -6.26
CA THR A 190 0.46 0.09 -5.56
C THR A 190 -0.69 0.96 -6.06
N ASP A 191 -0.99 2.03 -5.33
CA ASP A 191 -1.90 3.04 -5.85
C ASP A 191 -1.34 3.64 -7.15
N GLN A 192 -2.23 4.01 -8.08
CA GLN A 192 -1.84 4.62 -9.36
C GLN A 192 -1.52 6.12 -9.18
N ASP A 193 -0.69 6.42 -8.18
CA ASP A 193 -0.17 7.74 -7.88
C ASP A 193 1.36 7.74 -7.82
N GLU A 194 1.96 8.91 -7.74
CA GLU A 194 3.41 9.02 -7.78
C GLU A 194 4.10 8.44 -6.52
N ASP A 195 3.44 8.42 -5.36
CA ASP A 195 3.99 7.79 -4.15
C ASP A 195 4.01 6.25 -4.30
N GLY A 196 3.03 5.66 -4.97
CA GLY A 196 3.00 4.27 -5.39
C GLY A 196 4.16 3.92 -6.34
N SER A 197 4.45 4.78 -7.32
CA SER A 197 5.63 4.64 -8.21
C SER A 197 6.95 4.60 -7.42
N HIS A 198 7.05 5.36 -6.33
CA HIS A 198 8.24 5.31 -5.47
C HIS A 198 8.35 4.00 -4.69
N ILE A 199 7.23 3.47 -4.16
CA ILE A 199 7.21 2.16 -3.49
C ILE A 199 7.63 1.06 -4.46
N LYS A 200 7.09 1.09 -5.69
CA LYS A 200 7.49 0.19 -6.78
C LYS A 200 9.00 0.23 -7.01
N GLY A 201 9.55 1.44 -7.15
CA GLY A 201 11.00 1.64 -7.34
C GLY A 201 11.84 1.15 -6.15
N LEU A 202 11.37 1.28 -4.92
CA LEU A 202 12.08 0.79 -3.72
C LEU A 202 12.13 -0.74 -3.68
N ILE A 203 11.07 -1.43 -4.09
CA ILE A 203 11.03 -2.90 -4.19
C ILE A 203 11.96 -3.39 -5.32
N ILE A 204 11.92 -2.72 -6.48
CA ILE A 204 12.84 -2.99 -7.60
C ILE A 204 14.29 -2.82 -7.14
N ASN A 205 14.61 -1.71 -6.48
CA ASN A 205 15.93 -1.44 -5.91
C ASN A 205 16.36 -2.49 -4.88
N PHE A 206 15.43 -3.02 -4.09
CA PHE A 206 15.73 -4.09 -3.14
C PHE A 206 16.21 -5.37 -3.81
N LEU A 207 15.47 -5.83 -4.84
CA LEU A 207 15.87 -7.00 -5.60
C LEU A 207 17.15 -6.72 -6.40
N HIS A 208 17.26 -5.54 -7.02
CA HIS A 208 18.45 -5.12 -7.77
C HIS A 208 19.72 -5.08 -6.92
N THR A 209 19.63 -4.56 -5.69
CA THR A 209 20.80 -4.42 -4.80
C THR A 209 21.37 -5.76 -4.36
N PHE A 210 20.52 -6.77 -4.15
CA PHE A 210 20.95 -8.05 -3.57
C PHE A 210 20.99 -9.21 -4.56
N TRP A 211 20.13 -9.20 -5.58
CA TRP A 211 19.94 -10.27 -6.57
C TRP A 211 19.52 -9.68 -7.94
N PRO A 212 20.39 -8.89 -8.61
CA PRO A 212 20.08 -8.26 -9.89
C PRO A 212 19.68 -9.27 -10.98
N GLU A 213 20.13 -10.51 -10.85
CA GLU A 213 19.84 -11.60 -11.79
C GLU A 213 18.34 -11.94 -11.83
N LEU A 214 17.58 -11.63 -10.77
CA LEU A 214 16.12 -11.79 -10.78
C LEU A 214 15.45 -10.81 -11.74
N LEU A 215 15.94 -9.57 -11.83
CA LEU A 215 15.42 -8.58 -12.77
C LEU A 215 15.65 -9.02 -14.22
N GLN A 216 16.82 -9.59 -14.49
CA GLN A 216 17.22 -10.13 -15.79
C GLN A 216 16.34 -11.29 -16.27
N ASN A 217 15.74 -12.03 -15.32
CA ASN A 217 14.89 -13.19 -15.62
C ASN A 217 13.38 -12.86 -15.58
N GLY A 218 12.98 -11.57 -15.60
CA GLY A 218 11.58 -11.17 -15.67
C GLY A 218 10.77 -11.44 -14.39
N PHE A 219 11.43 -11.48 -13.22
CA PHE A 219 10.80 -11.83 -11.94
C PHE A 219 9.76 -10.81 -11.44
N ILE A 220 9.77 -9.58 -11.96
CA ILE A 220 8.97 -8.47 -11.47
C ILE A 220 7.90 -8.06 -12.50
N GLN A 221 6.67 -7.96 -12.03
CA GLN A 221 5.54 -7.38 -12.76
C GLN A 221 4.89 -6.28 -11.91
N SER A 222 4.17 -5.38 -12.56
CA SER A 222 3.30 -4.39 -11.90
C SER A 222 1.86 -4.65 -12.27
N PHE A 223 0.95 -4.44 -11.33
CA PHE A 223 -0.48 -4.43 -11.60
C PHE A 223 -0.98 -2.99 -11.66
N MET A 224 -1.52 -2.57 -12.80
CA MET A 224 -2.07 -1.24 -13.01
C MET A 224 -3.58 -1.22 -12.86
N THR A 225 -4.10 -0.22 -12.16
CA THR A 225 -5.55 0.04 -12.08
C THR A 225 -5.90 1.38 -12.74
N PRO A 226 -7.13 1.53 -13.25
CA PRO A 226 -7.59 2.81 -13.81
C PRO A 226 -7.48 3.94 -12.78
N LEU A 227 -6.97 5.09 -13.22
CA LEU A 227 -6.89 6.33 -12.44
C LEU A 227 -8.24 7.06 -12.42
N LEU A 228 -8.96 7.04 -13.54
CA LEU A 228 -10.27 7.67 -13.71
C LEU A 228 -11.23 6.68 -14.38
N LYS A 229 -12.51 6.77 -14.02
CA LYS A 229 -13.59 6.18 -14.83
C LYS A 229 -14.62 7.22 -15.20
N GLY A 230 -14.98 7.25 -16.48
CA GLY A 230 -16.13 7.98 -16.98
C GLY A 230 -17.30 7.02 -17.13
N GLU A 231 -18.43 7.35 -16.51
CA GLU A 231 -19.70 6.64 -16.68
C GLU A 231 -20.68 7.55 -17.42
N ASP A 232 -21.34 7.03 -18.45
CA ASP A 232 -22.38 7.77 -19.18
C ASP A 232 -23.51 8.21 -18.22
N GLY A 233 -23.65 9.53 -18.06
CA GLY A 233 -24.51 10.18 -17.09
C GLY A 233 -25.45 11.19 -17.76
N ALA A 234 -26.54 11.53 -17.07
CA ALA A 234 -27.38 12.65 -17.46
C ALA A 234 -26.75 13.98 -16.95
N GLY A 235 -25.64 14.40 -17.56
CA GLY A 235 -25.02 15.72 -17.35
C GLY A 235 -24.29 15.92 -16.01
N PRO A 236 -23.65 17.11 -15.84
CA PRO A 236 -22.68 17.34 -14.78
C PRO A 236 -23.37 17.54 -13.43
N ARG A 237 -23.45 16.48 -12.62
CA ARG A 237 -23.42 16.63 -11.16
C ARG A 237 -21.96 16.49 -10.74
N ALA A 238 -21.34 17.61 -10.40
CA ALA A 238 -20.05 17.61 -9.72
C ALA A 238 -20.16 16.69 -8.50
N ALA A 239 -19.47 15.55 -8.55
CA ALA A 239 -19.43 14.58 -7.47
C ALA A 239 -18.62 15.18 -6.32
N VAL A 240 -19.30 15.88 -5.42
CA VAL A 240 -18.72 16.37 -4.16
C VAL A 240 -18.90 15.36 -3.02
N ASP A 241 -19.72 14.33 -3.19
CA ASP A 241 -19.85 13.27 -2.18
C ASP A 241 -20.09 11.90 -2.81
N ALA A 242 -19.28 10.94 -2.37
CA ALA A 242 -19.39 9.54 -2.70
C ALA A 242 -20.60 8.93 -1.96
N THR A 243 -21.76 8.83 -2.62
CA THR A 243 -22.79 7.85 -2.25
C THR A 243 -23.58 7.44 -3.50
N TRP A 244 -23.63 6.14 -3.73
CA TRP A 244 -24.06 5.42 -4.93
C TRP A 244 -25.53 5.68 -5.37
N SER A 245 -25.84 5.57 -6.69
CA SER A 245 -27.16 5.10 -7.17
C SER A 245 -27.05 4.16 -8.38
N MET A 246 -27.55 2.91 -8.26
CA MET A 246 -27.57 1.89 -9.31
C MET A 246 -28.64 2.22 -10.36
N ALA A 247 -28.42 1.64 -11.54
CA ALA A 247 -29.41 1.32 -12.58
C ALA A 247 -29.55 2.34 -13.72
N ARG A 248 -28.65 2.23 -14.71
CA ARG A 248 -29.06 2.28 -16.12
C ARG A 248 -28.54 1.06 -16.87
N ARG A 249 -29.45 0.38 -17.55
CA ARG A 249 -29.20 -0.71 -18.49
C ARG A 249 -28.63 -0.04 -19.75
N GLY A 250 -27.31 -0.09 -19.95
CA GLY A 250 -26.65 0.44 -21.14
C GLY A 250 -25.63 1.57 -20.96
N SER A 251 -25.18 1.87 -19.74
CA SER A 251 -24.12 2.88 -19.51
C SER A 251 -22.75 2.35 -19.96
N GLU A 252 -22.16 2.95 -21.00
CA GLU A 252 -20.77 2.72 -21.37
C GLU A 252 -19.86 3.26 -20.24
N THR A 253 -18.92 2.43 -19.78
CA THR A 253 -17.94 2.81 -18.76
C THR A 253 -16.57 2.84 -19.39
N ILE A 254 -15.93 4.01 -19.41
CA ILE A 254 -14.61 4.22 -20.00
C ILE A 254 -13.61 4.33 -18.84
N SER A 255 -12.54 3.54 -18.89
CA SER A 255 -11.47 3.55 -17.88
C SER A 255 -10.24 4.23 -18.47
N PHE A 256 -9.69 5.21 -17.76
CA PHE A 256 -8.47 5.91 -18.13
C PHE A 256 -7.37 5.58 -17.12
N TYR A 257 -6.17 5.29 -17.61
CA TYR A 257 -5.01 4.89 -16.81
C TYR A 257 -4.02 6.03 -16.60
N SER A 258 -4.20 7.14 -17.31
CA SER A 258 -3.45 8.38 -17.10
C SER A 258 -4.32 9.62 -17.24
N MET A 259 -3.87 10.72 -16.63
CA MET A 259 -4.51 12.04 -16.81
C MET A 259 -4.44 12.51 -18.26
N ASP A 260 -3.40 12.12 -19.01
CA ASP A 260 -3.21 12.57 -20.39
C ASP A 260 -4.15 11.83 -21.34
N GLU A 261 -4.37 10.53 -21.13
CA GLU A 261 -5.40 9.76 -21.82
C GLU A 261 -6.78 10.40 -21.63
N PHE A 262 -7.12 10.76 -20.39
CA PHE A 262 -8.36 11.46 -20.07
C PHE A 262 -8.46 12.84 -20.75
N LYS A 263 -7.39 13.65 -20.72
CA LYS A 263 -7.38 14.97 -21.37
C LYS A 263 -7.54 14.85 -22.90
N LYS A 264 -6.84 13.90 -23.53
CA LYS A 264 -6.95 13.61 -24.96
C LYS A 264 -8.38 13.21 -25.30
N TRP A 265 -8.96 12.25 -24.58
CA TRP A 265 -10.35 11.82 -24.75
C TRP A 265 -11.34 12.97 -24.56
N LYS A 266 -11.17 13.78 -23.51
CA LYS A 266 -12.03 14.94 -23.23
C LYS A 266 -11.96 15.98 -24.34
N GLY A 267 -10.78 16.18 -24.95
CA GLY A 267 -10.59 17.11 -26.06
C GLY A 267 -11.12 16.59 -27.40
N SER A 268 -11.17 15.28 -27.60
CA SER A 268 -11.61 14.65 -28.87
C SER A 268 -13.08 14.26 -28.90
N THR A 269 -13.77 14.21 -27.75
CA THR A 269 -15.13 13.69 -27.63
C THR A 269 -16.13 14.84 -27.44
N GLU A 270 -17.02 15.08 -28.42
CA GLU A 270 -18.00 16.19 -28.40
C GLU A 270 -18.93 16.16 -27.18
N ASP A 271 -19.24 14.97 -26.67
CA ASP A 271 -20.18 14.74 -25.56
C ASP A 271 -19.49 14.43 -24.22
N ALA A 272 -18.20 14.74 -24.07
CA ALA A 272 -17.43 14.42 -22.86
C ALA A 272 -18.05 15.00 -21.57
N GLU A 273 -18.79 16.11 -21.66
CA GLU A 273 -19.45 16.76 -20.51
C GLU A 273 -20.65 15.97 -19.94
N LYS A 274 -21.20 15.01 -20.71
CA LYS A 274 -22.30 14.14 -20.24
C LYS A 274 -21.80 13.07 -19.27
N TYR A 275 -20.51 12.74 -19.32
CA TYR A 275 -19.93 11.69 -18.48
C TYR A 275 -19.70 12.18 -17.05
N THR A 276 -20.08 11.35 -16.09
CA THR A 276 -19.69 11.54 -14.69
C THR A 276 -18.31 10.93 -14.50
N ILE A 277 -17.33 11.76 -14.12
CA ILE A 277 -15.95 11.34 -13.93
C ILE A 277 -15.70 11.06 -12.45
N LYS A 278 -15.31 9.82 -12.14
CA LYS A 278 -14.87 9.41 -10.82
C LYS A 278 -13.36 9.24 -10.78
N TYR A 279 -12.72 9.90 -9.82
CA TYR A 279 -11.28 9.82 -9.58
C TYR A 279 -10.96 8.71 -8.56
N TYR A 280 -10.07 7.79 -8.92
CA TYR A 280 -9.63 6.68 -8.08
C TYR A 280 -8.27 7.04 -7.50
N LYS A 281 -8.29 7.72 -6.36
CA LYS A 281 -7.08 8.19 -5.69
C LYS A 281 -6.21 7.05 -5.14
N GLY A 282 -6.83 5.98 -4.69
CA GLY A 282 -6.14 4.79 -4.19
C GLY A 282 -7.01 3.56 -4.34
N LEU A 283 -6.38 2.39 -4.28
CA LEU A 283 -6.98 1.08 -4.54
C LEU A 283 -8.15 0.77 -3.59
N GLY A 284 -8.16 1.36 -2.39
CA GLY A 284 -9.28 1.26 -1.45
C GLY A 284 -10.58 1.94 -1.93
N THR A 285 -10.53 2.74 -3.00
CA THR A 285 -11.71 3.41 -3.60
C THR A 285 -12.50 2.47 -4.51
N SER A 286 -11.82 1.45 -5.05
CA SER A 286 -12.43 0.45 -5.92
C SER A 286 -13.24 -0.55 -5.10
N THR A 287 -14.45 -0.85 -5.58
CA THR A 287 -15.32 -1.82 -4.92
C THR A 287 -14.84 -3.25 -5.17
N SER A 288 -15.25 -4.20 -4.32
CA SER A 288 -14.94 -5.63 -4.54
C SER A 288 -15.47 -6.15 -5.88
N LYS A 289 -16.54 -5.55 -6.43
CA LYS A 289 -17.04 -5.88 -7.77
C LYS A 289 -16.04 -5.48 -8.85
N GLU A 290 -15.49 -4.27 -8.77
CA GLU A 290 -14.48 -3.79 -9.70
C GLU A 290 -13.17 -4.57 -9.55
N ALA A 291 -12.79 -4.92 -8.32
CA ALA A 291 -11.65 -5.80 -8.07
C ALA A 291 -11.81 -7.13 -8.83
N ARG A 292 -12.98 -7.77 -8.73
CA ARG A 292 -13.24 -9.00 -9.48
C ARG A 292 -13.20 -8.80 -11.00
N GLU A 293 -13.63 -7.64 -11.51
CA GLU A 293 -13.54 -7.31 -12.93
C GLU A 293 -12.08 -7.13 -13.40
N TYR A 294 -11.25 -6.42 -12.63
CA TYR A 294 -9.83 -6.26 -12.93
C TYR A 294 -9.12 -7.61 -12.97
N PHE A 295 -9.40 -8.47 -11.98
CA PHE A 295 -8.80 -9.80 -11.88
C PHE A 295 -9.38 -10.80 -12.90
N SER A 296 -10.59 -10.57 -13.41
CA SER A 296 -11.12 -11.34 -14.56
C SER A 296 -10.36 -11.00 -15.85
N ASN A 297 -9.92 -9.75 -16.00
CA ASN A 297 -9.10 -9.28 -17.12
C ASN A 297 -7.62 -9.16 -16.72
N PHE A 298 -7.11 -10.11 -15.94
CA PHE A 298 -5.82 -10.01 -15.25
C PHE A 298 -4.67 -9.55 -16.15
N GLU A 299 -4.47 -10.17 -17.31
CA GLU A 299 -3.37 -9.86 -18.23
C GLU A 299 -3.44 -8.44 -18.84
N LYS A 300 -4.62 -7.82 -18.91
CA LYS A 300 -4.77 -6.42 -19.35
C LYS A 300 -4.18 -5.44 -18.33
N HIS A 301 -4.20 -5.83 -17.05
CA HIS A 301 -3.74 -5.00 -15.95
C HIS A 301 -2.27 -5.25 -15.60
N LEU A 302 -1.60 -6.22 -16.23
CA LEU A 302 -0.20 -6.53 -15.97
C LEU A 302 0.73 -5.71 -16.87
N VAL A 303 1.73 -5.12 -16.24
CA VAL A 303 2.92 -4.58 -16.91
C VAL A 303 4.11 -5.46 -16.56
N LYS A 304 4.73 -6.05 -17.58
CA LYS A 304 5.93 -6.88 -17.42
C LYS A 304 7.17 -6.01 -17.50
N PHE A 305 8.05 -6.11 -16.50
CA PHE A 305 9.35 -5.44 -16.57
C PHE A 305 10.35 -6.28 -17.35
N ARG A 306 10.92 -5.69 -18.41
CA ARG A 306 11.98 -6.31 -19.20
C ARG A 306 13.32 -5.66 -18.83
N TYR A 307 14.32 -6.50 -18.57
CA TYR A 307 15.70 -6.07 -18.54
C TYR A 307 16.28 -6.13 -19.95
N GLU A 308 16.91 -5.06 -20.42
CA GLU A 308 17.54 -4.99 -21.74
C GLU A 308 19.06 -4.99 -21.66
N ASP A 309 19.64 -4.11 -20.85
CA ASP A 309 21.08 -3.85 -20.84
C ASP A 309 21.55 -3.22 -19.51
N GLU A 310 22.84 -2.91 -19.42
CA GLU A 310 23.44 -2.28 -18.24
C GLU A 310 22.91 -0.87 -17.93
N GLU A 311 22.23 -0.21 -18.89
CA GLU A 311 21.62 1.10 -18.64
C GLU A 311 20.47 0.97 -17.63
N ASP A 312 19.73 -0.14 -17.64
CA ASP A 312 18.71 -0.44 -16.63
C ASP A 312 19.32 -0.45 -15.22
N ASP A 313 20.47 -1.10 -15.08
CA ASP A 313 21.19 -1.14 -13.80
C ASP A 313 21.65 0.25 -13.37
N GLU A 314 22.21 1.02 -14.30
CA GLU A 314 22.74 2.35 -14.02
C GLU A 314 21.63 3.32 -13.61
N ARG A 315 20.46 3.25 -14.26
CA ARG A 315 19.28 4.06 -13.91
C ARG A 315 18.76 3.74 -12.51
N ILE A 316 18.69 2.46 -12.14
CA ILE A 316 18.29 2.06 -10.77
C ILE A 316 19.32 2.56 -9.75
N ARG A 317 20.62 2.38 -10.00
CA ARG A 317 21.68 2.87 -9.08
C ARG A 317 21.63 4.39 -8.92
N MET A 318 21.45 5.13 -10.02
CA MET A 318 21.35 6.59 -10.01
C MET A 318 20.18 7.05 -9.14
N ALA A 319 19.02 6.40 -9.29
CA ALA A 319 17.83 6.75 -8.54
C ALA A 319 17.96 6.50 -7.02
N PHE A 320 18.58 5.40 -6.59
CA PHE A 320 18.52 4.97 -5.18
C PHE A 320 19.82 5.06 -4.39
N ASP A 321 20.99 5.19 -5.03
CA ASP A 321 22.27 5.35 -4.32
C ASP A 321 22.33 6.72 -3.65
N LYS A 322 22.44 6.71 -2.32
CA LYS A 322 22.50 7.93 -1.49
C LYS A 322 23.72 8.80 -1.80
N ARG A 323 24.77 8.23 -2.36
CA ARG A 323 26.03 8.92 -2.70
C ARG A 323 25.97 9.69 -4.01
N ARG A 324 24.86 9.60 -4.75
CA ARG A 324 24.70 10.18 -6.09
C ARG A 324 23.65 11.31 -6.19
N PRO A 325 23.59 12.27 -5.25
CA PRO A 325 22.60 13.35 -5.33
C PRO A 325 22.81 14.26 -6.54
N ASP A 326 24.05 14.53 -6.96
CA ASP A 326 24.32 15.43 -8.08
C ASP A 326 23.98 14.82 -9.44
N ASP A 327 24.12 13.50 -9.58
CA ASP A 327 23.63 12.78 -10.76
C ASP A 327 22.11 12.88 -10.88
N ARG A 328 21.38 12.70 -9.78
CA ARG A 328 19.92 12.90 -9.76
C ARG A 328 19.52 14.33 -10.12
N LYS A 329 20.27 15.34 -9.66
CA LYS A 329 19.99 16.74 -10.04
C LYS A 329 20.16 16.95 -11.54
N ARG A 330 21.24 16.43 -12.13
CA ARG A 330 21.46 16.49 -13.58
C ARG A 330 20.36 15.79 -14.36
N TRP A 331 20.08 14.54 -13.99
CA TRP A 331 19.01 13.74 -14.55
C TRP A 331 17.66 14.47 -14.53
N ILE A 332 17.25 15.01 -13.38
CA ILE A 332 15.99 15.75 -13.26
C ILE A 332 15.99 16.99 -14.17
N THR A 333 17.12 17.70 -14.24
CA THR A 333 17.27 18.92 -15.06
C THR A 333 17.16 18.60 -16.55
N GLU A 334 17.85 17.55 -17.01
CA GLU A 334 17.83 17.10 -18.39
C GLU A 334 16.44 16.62 -18.80
N ARG A 335 15.78 15.82 -17.94
CA ARG A 335 14.41 15.35 -18.19
C ARG A 335 13.38 16.48 -18.25
N LEU A 336 13.56 17.54 -17.45
CA LEU A 336 12.71 18.73 -17.52
C LEU A 336 12.90 19.50 -18.84
N GLN A 337 14.09 19.46 -19.45
CA GLN A 337 14.37 20.15 -20.72
C GLN A 337 13.89 19.36 -21.95
N ALA A 338 13.82 18.03 -21.85
CA ALA A 338 13.48 17.16 -22.97
C ALA A 338 12.01 17.29 -23.44
N ASP A 339 11.11 17.87 -22.63
CA ASP A 339 9.66 18.05 -22.88
C ASP A 339 8.88 16.77 -23.31
N ASP A 340 9.52 15.60 -23.23
CA ASP A 340 9.04 14.29 -23.69
C ASP A 340 8.48 13.42 -22.55
N PHE A 341 7.97 14.04 -21.49
CA PHE A 341 7.37 13.32 -20.34
C PHE A 341 5.87 13.07 -20.52
N MET A 342 5.33 13.29 -21.74
CA MET A 342 3.89 13.37 -22.02
C MET A 342 3.32 12.16 -22.77
N ASP A 343 4.13 11.20 -23.24
CA ASP A 343 3.59 9.94 -23.76
C ASP A 343 3.40 8.92 -22.64
N ASN A 344 2.14 8.74 -22.26
CA ASN A 344 1.66 7.81 -21.23
C ASN A 344 0.83 6.69 -21.86
N SER A 345 1.21 6.24 -23.06
CA SER A 345 0.61 5.02 -23.61
C SER A 345 0.94 3.87 -22.66
N CYS A 346 -0.08 3.37 -21.97
CA CYS A 346 0.06 2.24 -21.05
C CYS A 346 0.30 0.98 -21.88
N THR A 347 1.56 0.61 -22.02
CA THR A 347 1.96 -0.66 -22.62
C THR A 347 2.02 -1.74 -21.54
N ASN A 348 1.70 -2.97 -21.90
CA ASN A 348 1.80 -4.12 -20.98
C ASN A 348 3.26 -4.57 -20.75
N GLU A 349 4.23 -3.80 -21.26
CA GLU A 349 5.66 -4.03 -21.10
C GLU A 349 6.37 -2.69 -20.89
N ALA A 350 7.36 -2.67 -20.01
CA ALA A 350 8.23 -1.53 -19.78
C ALA A 350 9.64 -1.99 -19.38
N THR A 351 10.66 -1.24 -19.77
CA THR A 351 12.03 -1.45 -19.28
C THR A 351 12.25 -0.77 -17.93
N TYR A 352 13.30 -1.15 -17.21
CA TYR A 352 13.61 -0.50 -15.92
C TYR A 352 14.06 0.94 -16.12
N LYS A 353 14.81 1.26 -17.19
CA LYS A 353 15.16 2.63 -17.58
C LYS A 353 13.94 3.47 -17.89
N GLU A 354 12.97 2.95 -18.67
CA GLU A 354 11.71 3.66 -18.96
C GLU A 354 10.91 3.91 -17.69
N PHE A 355 10.84 2.91 -16.80
CA PHE A 355 10.21 3.10 -15.49
C PHE A 355 10.87 4.23 -14.68
N VAL A 356 12.20 4.24 -14.60
CA VAL A 356 12.93 5.29 -13.87
C VAL A 356 12.69 6.65 -14.52
N ASP A 357 12.89 6.77 -15.83
CA ASP A 357 12.91 8.03 -16.55
C ASP A 357 11.51 8.62 -16.83
N ASN A 358 10.46 7.79 -16.82
CA ASN A 358 9.08 8.22 -17.08
C ASN A 358 8.23 8.20 -15.81
N GLU A 359 8.23 7.10 -15.05
CA GLU A 359 7.35 6.94 -13.88
C GLU A 359 7.99 7.52 -12.60
N LEU A 360 9.20 7.06 -12.23
CA LEU A 360 9.89 7.50 -11.01
C LEU A 360 10.35 8.96 -11.07
N PHE A 361 10.62 9.47 -12.27
CA PHE A 361 10.87 10.90 -12.50
C PHE A 361 9.72 11.77 -12.01
N ARG A 362 8.46 11.37 -12.24
CA ARG A 362 7.26 12.12 -11.81
C ARG A 362 7.16 12.17 -10.29
N TYR A 363 7.46 11.07 -9.62
CA TYR A 363 7.61 11.07 -8.17
C TYR A 363 8.66 12.08 -7.71
N SER A 364 9.84 12.07 -8.33
CA SER A 364 10.93 12.97 -7.96
C SER A 364 10.50 14.44 -8.13
N LEU A 365 9.80 14.77 -9.20
CA LEU A 365 9.27 16.11 -9.44
C LEU A 365 8.18 16.49 -8.43
N LEU A 366 7.25 15.58 -8.12
CA LEU A 366 6.23 15.80 -7.09
C LEU A 366 6.87 16.02 -5.71
N ASP A 367 7.90 15.23 -5.37
CA ASP A 367 8.60 15.33 -4.11
C ASP A 367 9.32 16.67 -3.96
N LEU A 368 9.99 17.13 -5.02
CA LEU A 368 10.59 18.47 -5.04
C LEU A 368 9.53 19.56 -4.85
N ARG A 369 8.41 19.48 -5.58
CA ARG A 369 7.31 20.46 -5.51
C ARG A 369 6.68 20.54 -4.12
N ARG A 370 6.51 19.41 -3.43
CA ARG A 370 5.88 19.38 -2.08
C ARG A 370 6.88 19.70 -0.96
N SER A 371 8.16 19.40 -1.16
CA SER A 371 9.18 19.49 -0.11
C SER A 371 9.94 20.82 -0.09
N ILE A 372 10.17 21.44 -1.25
CA ILE A 372 10.93 22.70 -1.37
C ILE A 372 9.95 23.88 -1.40
N PRO A 373 10.13 24.92 -0.56
CA PRO A 373 9.29 26.11 -0.59
C PRO A 373 9.55 26.96 -1.83
N SER A 374 8.58 27.80 -2.19
CA SER A 374 8.80 28.82 -3.22
C SER A 374 9.66 29.95 -2.69
N VAL A 375 10.53 30.51 -3.53
CA VAL A 375 11.35 31.70 -3.19
C VAL A 375 10.50 32.95 -2.96
N VAL A 376 9.28 33.00 -3.50
CA VAL A 376 8.40 34.18 -3.44
C VAL A 376 7.80 34.38 -2.06
N ASP A 377 7.32 33.29 -1.43
CA ASP A 377 6.59 33.34 -0.17
C ASP A 377 7.24 32.51 0.95
N GLY A 378 8.25 31.71 0.64
CA GLY A 378 8.88 30.79 1.60
C GLY A 378 8.00 29.62 2.01
N LEU A 379 6.87 29.38 1.33
CA LEU A 379 5.88 28.37 1.72
C LEU A 379 5.94 27.13 0.82
N LYS A 380 5.78 25.96 1.43
CA LYS A 380 5.46 24.70 0.74
C LYS A 380 3.97 24.70 0.32
N PRO A 381 3.57 23.90 -0.68
CA PRO A 381 2.17 23.84 -1.12
C PRO A 381 1.16 23.57 0.00
N SER A 382 1.46 22.65 0.95
CA SER A 382 0.57 22.36 2.08
C SER A 382 0.36 23.60 2.98
N GLN A 383 1.43 24.32 3.28
CA GLN A 383 1.38 25.55 4.07
C GLN A 383 0.59 26.64 3.35
N ARG A 384 0.82 26.82 2.04
CA ARG A 384 0.09 27.79 1.22
C ARG A 384 -1.41 27.50 1.17
N LYS A 385 -1.80 26.23 1.05
CA LYS A 385 -3.21 25.80 1.10
C LYS A 385 -3.86 26.13 2.44
N VAL A 386 -3.17 25.91 3.56
CA VAL A 386 -3.65 26.31 4.90
C VAL A 386 -3.92 27.82 4.96
N ILE A 387 -2.95 28.64 4.55
CA ILE A 387 -3.07 30.10 4.56
C ILE A 387 -4.19 30.56 3.63
N HIS A 388 -4.26 30.03 2.41
CA HIS A 388 -5.30 30.38 1.44
C HIS A 388 -6.71 30.05 1.96
N THR A 389 -6.91 28.88 2.56
CA THR A 389 -8.19 28.53 3.19
C THR A 389 -8.57 29.51 4.30
N LEU A 390 -7.63 29.92 5.16
CA LEU A 390 -7.89 30.90 6.21
C LEU A 390 -8.22 32.28 5.64
N LEU A 391 -7.51 32.74 4.60
CA LEU A 391 -7.78 34.01 3.93
C LEU A 391 -9.15 34.06 3.24
N ARG A 392 -9.67 32.91 2.78
CA ARG A 392 -11.00 32.81 2.17
C ARG A 392 -12.14 32.75 3.17
N ARG A 393 -11.88 32.55 4.46
CA ARG A 393 -12.92 32.55 5.49
C ARG A 393 -13.43 33.98 5.70
N SER A 394 -14.74 34.14 5.80
CA SER A 394 -15.39 35.44 6.06
C SER A 394 -15.14 35.97 7.48
N SER A 395 -14.62 35.15 8.39
CA SER A 395 -14.36 35.51 9.78
C SER A 395 -13.03 34.96 10.26
N ASN A 396 -12.22 35.80 10.91
CA ASN A 396 -10.97 35.42 11.58
C ASN A 396 -11.20 34.91 13.02
N LYS A 397 -12.35 34.30 13.30
CA LYS A 397 -12.60 33.60 14.56
C LYS A 397 -11.76 32.32 14.64
N GLU A 398 -11.35 31.99 15.86
CA GLU A 398 -10.62 30.76 16.16
C GLU A 398 -11.33 29.53 15.59
N ILE A 399 -10.55 28.57 15.11
CA ILE A 399 -11.01 27.30 14.57
C ILE A 399 -10.18 26.19 15.17
N LYS A 400 -10.80 25.04 15.45
CA LYS A 400 -10.05 23.86 15.89
C LYS A 400 -9.11 23.40 14.79
N VAL A 401 -7.92 22.95 15.15
CA VAL A 401 -6.91 22.51 14.17
C VAL A 401 -7.41 21.35 13.31
N ASN A 402 -8.14 20.39 13.87
CA ASN A 402 -8.72 19.29 13.10
C ASN A 402 -9.80 19.76 12.10
N GLN A 403 -10.66 20.70 12.50
CA GLN A 403 -11.68 21.29 11.62
C GLN A 403 -11.04 22.10 10.50
N LEU A 404 -9.96 22.83 10.80
CA LEU A 404 -9.19 23.55 9.80
C LEU A 404 -8.54 22.59 8.80
N ALA A 405 -7.92 21.49 9.28
CA ALA A 405 -7.33 20.48 8.40
C ALA A 405 -8.38 19.87 7.45
N ALA A 406 -9.56 19.51 7.95
CA ALA A 406 -10.66 19.01 7.13
C ALA A 406 -11.17 20.06 6.13
N ALA A 407 -11.29 21.33 6.55
CA ALA A 407 -11.69 22.42 5.66
C ALA A 407 -10.67 22.67 4.53
N VAL A 408 -9.37 22.61 4.84
CA VAL A 408 -8.31 22.71 3.84
C VAL A 408 -8.36 21.52 2.89
N ALA A 409 -8.57 20.31 3.41
CA ALA A 409 -8.70 19.11 2.59
C ALA A 409 -9.84 19.22 1.57
N LEU A 410 -11.01 19.67 2.04
CA LEU A 410 -12.20 19.86 1.21
C LEU A 410 -12.05 20.99 0.18
N ASN A 411 -11.57 22.16 0.60
CA ASN A 411 -11.60 23.37 -0.23
C ASN A 411 -10.42 23.48 -1.21
N GLU A 412 -9.29 22.86 -0.89
CA GLU A 412 -8.03 23.05 -1.63
C GLU A 412 -7.64 21.83 -2.45
N ALA A 413 -8.52 20.82 -2.58
CA ALA A 413 -8.19 19.55 -3.23
C ALA A 413 -6.86 18.96 -2.72
N TYR A 414 -6.74 18.83 -1.39
CA TYR A 414 -5.54 18.26 -0.78
C TYR A 414 -5.68 16.75 -0.61
N HIS A 415 -4.74 16.00 -1.20
CA HIS A 415 -4.85 14.55 -1.32
C HIS A 415 -3.88 13.75 -0.41
N HIS A 416 -3.08 14.35 0.48
CA HIS A 416 -2.07 13.60 1.26
C HIS A 416 -2.44 13.33 2.73
N GLY A 417 -3.74 13.23 3.02
CA GLY A 417 -4.29 12.89 4.34
C GLY A 417 -4.32 14.05 5.34
N GLU A 418 -5.38 14.13 6.15
CA GLU A 418 -5.59 15.24 7.09
C GLU A 418 -4.55 15.28 8.22
N GLY A 419 -3.99 14.14 8.64
CA GLY A 419 -2.96 14.09 9.68
C GLY A 419 -1.70 14.90 9.34
N THR A 420 -1.31 14.90 8.06
CA THR A 420 -0.19 15.70 7.55
C THR A 420 -0.52 17.20 7.58
N LEU A 421 -1.78 17.57 7.28
CA LEU A 421 -2.24 18.95 7.39
C LEU A 421 -2.27 19.43 8.83
N VAL A 422 -2.75 18.60 9.76
CA VAL A 422 -2.71 18.88 11.19
C VAL A 422 -1.28 19.22 11.63
N THR A 423 -0.32 18.38 11.28
CA THR A 423 1.10 18.62 11.62
C THR A 423 1.62 19.91 10.99
N THR A 424 1.22 20.19 9.74
CA THR A 424 1.57 21.43 9.04
C THR A 424 1.02 22.67 9.75
N ILE A 425 -0.25 22.64 10.16
CA ILE A 425 -0.91 23.73 10.88
C ILE A 425 -0.25 23.97 12.23
N VAL A 426 0.01 22.90 13.00
CA VAL A 426 0.69 23.01 14.30
C VAL A 426 2.05 23.67 14.14
N ARG A 427 2.88 23.20 13.20
CA ARG A 427 4.21 23.77 12.94
C ARG A 427 4.18 25.22 12.45
N LEU A 428 3.14 25.64 11.74
CA LEU A 428 2.95 27.04 11.32
C LEU A 428 2.57 27.98 12.49
N ALA A 429 1.96 27.45 13.55
CA ALA A 429 1.50 28.22 14.71
C ALA A 429 2.53 28.25 15.86
N GLN A 430 3.46 27.29 15.92
CA GLN A 430 4.48 27.22 16.96
C GLN A 430 5.29 28.52 17.08
N ASP A 431 5.40 29.04 18.31
CA ASP A 431 5.98 30.35 18.64
C ASP A 431 7.11 30.29 19.69
N PHE A 432 7.56 29.09 20.06
CA PHE A 432 8.69 28.94 20.99
C PHE A 432 10.04 29.31 20.35
N VAL A 433 11.01 29.67 21.20
CA VAL A 433 12.35 30.12 20.77
C VAL A 433 13.05 29.08 19.89
N GLY A 434 13.38 29.49 18.66
CA GLY A 434 14.08 28.67 17.66
C GLY A 434 13.18 28.06 16.59
N MET A 435 11.87 28.35 16.60
CA MET A 435 10.92 27.90 15.58
C MET A 435 10.65 28.97 14.52
N ASN A 436 9.50 29.66 14.57
CA ASN A 436 9.12 30.66 13.58
C ASN A 436 9.43 32.07 14.10
N ASN A 437 10.24 32.85 13.37
CA ASN A 437 10.51 34.25 13.71
C ASN A 437 9.24 35.12 13.67
N ALA A 438 8.35 34.83 12.72
CA ALA A 438 7.05 35.46 12.58
C ALA A 438 5.99 34.38 12.35
N CYS A 439 5.22 34.04 13.38
CA CYS A 439 4.16 33.04 13.27
C CYS A 439 2.99 33.63 12.47
N LEU A 440 2.65 32.98 11.35
CA LEU A 440 1.50 33.36 10.52
C LEU A 440 0.17 33.01 11.19
N LEU A 441 0.21 32.03 12.10
CA LEU A 441 -0.93 31.54 12.86
C LEU A 441 -0.73 31.80 14.34
N GLU A 442 -1.83 32.06 15.05
CA GLU A 442 -1.81 32.20 16.51
C GLU A 442 -1.98 30.84 17.20
N PRO A 443 -1.10 30.46 18.15
CA PRO A 443 -1.19 29.20 18.88
C PRO A 443 -2.17 29.30 20.06
N LEU A 444 -3.46 29.03 19.83
CA LEU A 444 -4.50 29.07 20.86
C LEU A 444 -4.63 27.69 21.52
N GLY A 445 -3.77 27.43 22.50
CA GLY A 445 -3.68 26.16 23.22
C GLY A 445 -2.24 25.68 23.35
N GLN A 446 -2.05 24.38 23.58
CA GLN A 446 -0.72 23.78 23.73
C GLN A 446 -0.16 23.31 22.38
N PHE A 447 0.58 24.16 21.68
CA PHE A 447 1.18 23.89 20.35
C PHE A 447 2.58 23.26 20.40
N GLY A 448 2.97 22.78 21.58
CA GLY A 448 4.29 22.21 21.85
C GLY A 448 5.26 23.27 22.35
N THR A 449 6.34 22.80 22.96
CA THR A 449 7.34 23.63 23.61
C THR A 449 8.72 23.33 23.05
N ARG A 450 9.69 24.16 23.47
CA ARG A 450 11.09 23.96 23.11
C ARG A 450 11.66 22.65 23.64
N HIS A 451 11.10 22.06 24.70
CA HIS A 451 11.67 20.90 25.36
C HIS A 451 11.76 19.68 24.43
N GLU A 452 10.72 19.47 23.62
CA GLU A 452 10.66 18.38 22.64
C GLU A 452 10.64 18.91 21.20
N GLY A 453 11.12 20.13 20.97
CA GLY A 453 11.11 20.74 19.64
C GLY A 453 9.71 20.88 19.03
N GLY A 454 8.67 20.95 19.86
CA GLY A 454 7.27 21.05 19.48
C GLY A 454 6.54 19.73 19.27
N ASP A 455 7.20 18.58 19.46
CA ASP A 455 6.56 17.26 19.34
C ASP A 455 5.64 16.93 20.55
N ASP A 456 5.77 17.68 21.64
CA ASP A 456 4.91 17.69 22.83
C ASP A 456 3.60 18.47 22.64
N ALA A 457 3.25 18.80 21.39
CA ALA A 457 2.00 19.48 21.05
C ALA A 457 0.77 18.63 21.43
N ALA A 458 -0.26 19.28 21.96
CA ALA A 458 -1.51 18.60 22.26
C ALA A 458 -2.24 18.16 20.98
N SER A 459 -3.05 17.11 21.10
CA SER A 459 -3.85 16.60 19.99
C SER A 459 -4.72 17.69 19.35
N ALA A 460 -4.81 17.67 18.02
CA ALA A 460 -5.54 18.65 17.19
C ALA A 460 -7.01 18.89 17.55
N ARG A 461 -7.62 17.97 18.32
CA ARG A 461 -8.99 18.09 18.85
C ARG A 461 -9.11 19.08 20.01
N TYR A 462 -8.00 19.41 20.68
CA TYR A 462 -7.95 20.27 21.86
C TYR A 462 -7.42 21.68 21.59
N ILE A 463 -6.75 21.89 20.45
CA ILE A 463 -6.06 23.13 20.13
C ILE A 463 -6.76 23.88 19.00
N TYR A 464 -6.69 25.21 19.08
CA TYR A 464 -7.34 26.14 18.19
C TYR A 464 -6.31 27.06 17.54
N THR A 465 -6.64 27.64 16.39
CA THR A 465 -5.79 28.61 15.75
C THR A 465 -6.62 29.61 14.93
N ARG A 466 -5.98 30.69 14.48
CA ARG A 466 -6.51 31.67 13.52
C ARG A 466 -5.34 32.36 12.83
N LEU A 467 -5.65 33.13 11.79
CA LEU A 467 -4.66 33.98 11.15
C LEU A 467 -4.25 35.09 12.12
N ARG A 468 -2.94 35.34 12.25
CA ARG A 468 -2.41 36.36 13.15
C ARG A 468 -2.60 37.78 12.61
#